data_AF-A0A7C2LI30-F1
#
_entry.id   AF-A0A7C2LI30-F1
#
_cell.length_a   1.000
_cell.length_b   1.000
_cell.length_c   1.000
_cell.angle_alpha   90.00
_cell.angle_beta   90.00
_cell.angle_gamma   90.00
#
_symmetry.space_group_name_H-M   'P 1'
#
loop_
_entity.id
_entity.type
_entity.pdbx_description
1 polymer ?
#
loop_
_entity_poly.entity_id
_entity_poly.type
_entity_poly.pdbx_seq_one_letter_code
_entity_poly.pdbx_strand_id
1 'polypeptide(L)'
;MEKIDEFLEEFNRFKRYATPFSIVVFKLVFEDKNNEINYFNTVLFNLRIFFEKNKRKLDILDRYKSLIIIGLRETPFDKIKGFLERFYNLLDSYLKNYILEQTDQKGIPKDKIKIINIKLNIYLLVFDKILDNVIYLNDFNENVFVYNLENINNLEEKVFEIWKVDFPIIEE
;
A
#
# COMPACT_ATOMS: atom_id res chain seq x y z
N MET A 1 18.78 7.14 -4.60
CA MET A 1 17.78 6.20 -5.14
C MET A 1 17.50 5.19 -4.06
N GLU A 2 16.29 5.18 -3.51
CA GLU A 2 15.85 4.04 -2.67
C GLU A 2 15.63 2.88 -3.62
N LYS A 3 16.47 1.85 -3.48
CA LYS A 3 16.41 0.68 -4.34
C LYS A 3 15.54 -0.38 -3.68
N ILE A 4 14.66 -0.95 -4.47
CA ILE A 4 13.75 -2.08 -4.18
C ILE A 4 14.47 -3.43 -4.08
N ASP A 5 15.75 -3.42 -3.68
CA ASP A 5 16.67 -4.54 -3.80
C ASP A 5 16.19 -5.75 -2.99
N GLU A 6 15.67 -5.52 -1.77
CA GLU A 6 15.13 -6.57 -0.89
C GLU A 6 13.96 -7.29 -1.55
N PHE A 7 13.05 -6.55 -2.16
CA PHE A 7 11.91 -7.10 -2.88
C PHE A 7 12.35 -8.02 -4.04
N LEU A 8 13.36 -7.59 -4.80
CA LEU A 8 13.87 -8.32 -5.97
C LEU A 8 14.67 -9.55 -5.58
N GLU A 9 15.52 -9.47 -4.56
CA GLU A 9 16.24 -10.62 -4.03
C GLU A 9 15.28 -11.70 -3.57
N GLU A 10 14.23 -11.30 -2.83
CA GLU A 10 13.25 -12.24 -2.33
C GLU A 10 12.40 -12.83 -3.45
N PHE A 11 11.92 -12.03 -4.41
CA PHE A 11 11.24 -12.55 -5.60
C PHE A 11 12.10 -13.59 -6.34
N ASN A 12 13.38 -13.30 -6.56
CA ASN A 12 14.30 -14.20 -7.26
C ASN A 12 14.48 -15.53 -6.51
N ARG A 13 14.41 -15.53 -5.18
CA ARG A 13 14.37 -16.77 -4.39
C ARG A 13 13.08 -17.55 -4.66
N PHE A 14 11.92 -16.90 -4.71
CA PHE A 14 10.62 -17.57 -4.90
C PHE A 14 10.40 -18.16 -6.29
N LYS A 15 10.91 -17.51 -7.34
CA LYS A 15 10.87 -18.04 -8.71
C LYS A 15 11.43 -19.48 -8.79
N ARG A 16 12.35 -19.85 -7.89
CA ARG A 16 12.95 -21.19 -7.84
C ARG A 16 12.05 -22.26 -7.20
N TYR A 17 11.03 -21.89 -6.42
CA TYR A 17 10.24 -22.81 -5.60
C TYR A 17 8.79 -22.99 -6.06
N ALA A 18 8.36 -22.37 -7.16
CA ALA A 18 7.01 -22.49 -7.74
C ALA A 18 5.86 -22.19 -6.74
N THR A 19 6.11 -21.37 -5.73
CA THR A 19 5.08 -20.93 -4.78
C THR A 19 4.35 -19.68 -5.29
N PRO A 20 3.03 -19.56 -5.07
CA PRO A 20 2.28 -18.37 -5.49
C PRO A 20 2.82 -17.12 -4.80
N PHE A 21 2.97 -16.04 -5.56
CA PHE A 21 3.42 -14.76 -5.07
C PHE A 21 2.61 -13.66 -5.75
N SER A 22 2.07 -12.72 -4.98
CA SER A 22 1.30 -11.60 -5.51
C SER A 22 1.88 -10.30 -5.01
N ILE A 23 1.90 -9.28 -5.87
CA ILE A 23 2.33 -7.94 -5.48
C ILE A 23 1.12 -7.03 -5.44
N VAL A 24 0.90 -6.43 -4.29
CA VAL A 24 -0.11 -5.39 -4.09
C VAL A 24 0.60 -4.06 -3.96
N VAL A 25 0.24 -3.11 -4.79
CA VAL A 25 0.80 -1.76 -4.77
C VAL A 25 -0.31 -0.79 -4.38
N PHE A 26 -0.10 -0.07 -3.29
CA PHE A 26 -0.99 0.98 -2.79
C PHE A 26 -0.41 2.33 -3.18
N LYS A 27 -1.10 3.06 -4.06
CA LYS A 27 -0.79 4.45 -4.39
C LYS A 27 -1.63 5.37 -3.52
N LEU A 28 -0.97 6.22 -2.75
CA LEU A 28 -1.63 7.28 -2.00
C LEU A 28 -2.06 8.40 -2.95
N VAL A 29 -3.34 8.75 -2.93
CA VAL A 29 -3.93 9.82 -3.73
C VAL A 29 -4.76 10.73 -2.83
N PHE A 30 -4.52 12.03 -2.91
CA PHE A 30 -5.29 13.04 -2.20
C PHE A 30 -6.37 13.61 -3.11
N GLU A 31 -7.58 13.80 -2.59
CA GLU A 31 -8.65 14.48 -3.34
C GLU A 31 -8.44 16.00 -3.38
N ASP A 32 -7.78 16.55 -2.36
CA ASP A 32 -7.48 17.97 -2.22
C ASP A 32 -5.95 18.20 -2.27
N LYS A 33 -5.51 19.06 -3.19
CA LYS A 33 -4.09 19.35 -3.42
C LYS A 33 -3.41 20.08 -2.25
N ASN A 34 -4.14 20.89 -1.48
CA ASN A 34 -3.57 21.54 -0.31
C ASN A 34 -3.29 20.51 0.79
N ASN A 35 -4.21 19.56 1.00
CA ASN A 35 -3.98 18.44 1.91
C ASN A 35 -2.80 17.58 1.46
N GLU A 36 -2.63 17.35 0.16
CA GLU A 36 -1.47 16.66 -0.39
C GLU A 36 -0.17 17.37 0.00
N ILE A 37 -0.04 18.66 -0.34
CA ILE A 37 1.15 19.45 -0.07
C ILE A 37 1.51 19.45 1.43
N ASN A 38 0.50 19.58 2.30
CA ASN A 38 0.72 19.76 3.72
C ASN A 38 0.92 18.44 4.49
N TYR A 39 0.30 17.34 4.04
CA TYR A 39 0.19 16.11 4.86
C TYR A 39 0.67 14.84 4.16
N PHE A 40 1.13 14.90 2.92
CA PHE A 40 1.58 13.72 2.17
C PHE A 40 2.56 12.85 2.96
N ASN A 41 3.63 13.43 3.49
CA ASN A 41 4.65 12.68 4.24
C ASN A 41 4.09 12.08 5.53
N THR A 42 3.22 12.82 6.23
CA THR A 42 2.58 12.36 7.47
C THR A 42 1.67 11.16 7.23
N VAL A 43 0.83 11.24 6.20
CA VAL A 43 -0.07 10.13 5.82
C VAL A 43 0.75 8.92 5.36
N LEU A 44 1.72 9.12 4.47
CA LEU A 44 2.56 8.05 3.94
C LEU A 44 3.32 7.33 5.07
N PHE A 45 3.88 8.09 6.02
CA PHE A 45 4.60 7.54 7.17
C PHE A 45 3.70 6.71 8.09
N ASN A 46 2.52 7.22 8.45
CA ASN A 46 1.59 6.50 9.31
C ASN A 46 1.01 5.25 8.63
N LEU A 47 0.68 5.33 7.34
CA LEU A 47 0.29 4.16 6.56
C LEU A 47 1.41 3.13 6.56
N ARG A 48 2.67 3.53 6.35
CA ARG A 48 3.81 2.62 6.41
C ARG A 48 3.89 1.90 7.77
N ILE A 49 3.76 2.63 8.88
CA ILE A 49 3.74 2.02 10.23
C ILE A 49 2.61 1.01 10.34
N PHE A 50 1.41 1.36 9.86
CA PHE A 50 0.28 0.45 9.85
C PHE A 50 0.60 -0.83 9.05
N PHE A 51 1.14 -0.70 7.84
CA PHE A 51 1.50 -1.84 7.01
C PHE A 51 2.59 -2.70 7.67
N GLU A 52 3.64 -2.11 8.24
CA GLU A 52 4.71 -2.84 8.95
C GLU A 52 4.16 -3.65 10.13
N LYS A 53 3.22 -3.08 10.90
CA LYS A 53 2.63 -3.75 12.07
C LYS A 53 1.70 -4.90 11.70
N ASN A 54 1.08 -4.84 10.52
CA ASN A 54 0.01 -5.76 10.12
C ASN A 54 0.41 -6.73 9.00
N LYS A 55 1.59 -6.56 8.40
CA LYS A 55 2.13 -7.53 7.44
C LYS A 55 2.40 -8.86 8.15
N ARG A 56 2.17 -9.97 7.47
CA ARG A 56 2.55 -11.29 8.00
C ARG A 56 4.07 -11.40 8.04
N LYS A 57 4.58 -12.35 8.83
CA LYS A 57 6.04 -12.62 8.94
C LYS A 57 6.70 -12.84 7.58
N LEU A 58 5.96 -13.42 6.64
CA LEU A 58 6.42 -13.74 5.30
C LEU A 58 6.19 -12.61 4.29
N ASP A 59 5.43 -11.58 4.64
CA ASP A 59 5.14 -10.48 3.73
C ASP A 59 6.31 -9.49 3.69
N ILE A 60 6.58 -9.00 2.48
CA ILE A 60 7.66 -8.07 2.17
C ILE A 60 7.02 -6.70 2.00
N LEU A 61 7.53 -5.69 2.71
CA LEU A 61 7.03 -4.32 2.62
C LEU A 61 8.15 -3.42 2.14
N ASP A 62 7.87 -2.66 1.09
CA ASP A 62 8.80 -1.69 0.54
C ASP A 62 8.07 -0.41 0.11
N ARG A 63 8.83 0.63 -0.26
CA ARG A 63 8.29 1.89 -0.77
C ARG A 63 8.98 2.34 -2.03
N TYR A 64 8.20 2.96 -2.90
CA TYR A 64 8.72 3.60 -4.10
C TYR A 64 7.97 4.90 -4.39
N LYS A 65 8.58 6.04 -4.05
CA LYS A 65 7.93 7.36 -4.10
C LYS A 65 6.64 7.37 -3.25
N SER A 66 5.48 7.61 -3.86
CA SER A 66 4.14 7.59 -3.25
C SER A 66 3.52 6.20 -3.11
N LEU A 67 4.27 5.15 -3.47
CA LEU A 67 3.77 3.77 -3.46
C LEU A 67 4.23 3.04 -2.21
N ILE A 68 3.29 2.33 -1.61
CA ILE A 68 3.56 1.29 -0.62
C ILE A 68 3.38 -0.05 -1.34
N ILE A 69 4.38 -0.92 -1.27
CA ILE A 69 4.43 -2.17 -2.03
C ILE A 69 4.44 -3.31 -1.03
N ILE A 70 3.51 -4.26 -1.20
CA ILE A 70 3.46 -5.49 -0.41
C ILE A 70 3.62 -6.70 -1.31
N GLY A 71 4.65 -7.49 -1.06
CA GLY A 71 4.82 -8.83 -1.61
C GLY A 71 4.14 -9.86 -0.70
N LEU A 72 3.09 -10.50 -1.19
CA LEU A 72 2.31 -11.51 -0.47
C LEU A 72 2.78 -12.90 -0.89
N ARG A 73 3.49 -13.57 0.02
CA ARG A 73 3.96 -14.95 -0.20
C ARG A 73 2.82 -15.94 -0.04
N GLU A 74 2.89 -17.02 -0.82
CA GLU A 74 1.93 -18.14 -0.82
C GLU A 74 0.47 -17.68 -0.99
N THR A 75 0.28 -16.52 -1.61
CA THR A 75 -1.01 -15.88 -1.76
C THR A 75 -1.33 -15.81 -3.25
N PRO A 76 -2.06 -16.80 -3.78
CA PRO A 76 -2.54 -16.77 -5.15
C PRO A 76 -3.61 -15.69 -5.34
N PHE A 77 -3.86 -15.33 -6.60
CA PHE A 77 -4.73 -14.22 -6.98
C PHE A 77 -6.15 -14.32 -6.40
N ASP A 78 -6.75 -15.51 -6.40
CA ASP A 78 -8.08 -15.77 -5.86
C ASP A 78 -8.22 -15.42 -4.36
N LYS A 79 -7.11 -15.38 -3.61
CA LYS A 79 -7.08 -15.01 -2.20
C LYS A 79 -6.84 -13.52 -1.95
N ILE A 80 -6.55 -12.73 -2.99
CA ILE A 80 -6.19 -11.32 -2.84
C ILE A 80 -7.36 -10.48 -2.31
N LYS A 81 -8.59 -10.71 -2.81
CA LYS A 81 -9.76 -9.99 -2.29
C LYS A 81 -9.96 -10.19 -0.79
N GLY A 82 -9.86 -11.43 -0.31
CA GLY A 82 -9.96 -11.71 1.12
C GLY A 82 -8.82 -11.11 1.94
N PHE A 83 -7.61 -11.00 1.37
CA PHE A 83 -6.52 -10.23 2.00
C PHE A 83 -6.87 -8.75 2.10
N LEU A 84 -7.29 -8.13 0.99
CA LEU A 84 -7.64 -6.72 0.89
C LEU A 84 -8.75 -6.35 1.88
N GLU A 85 -9.86 -7.08 1.91
CA GLU A 85 -10.96 -6.84 2.84
C GLU A 85 -10.51 -6.88 4.31
N ARG A 86 -9.70 -7.88 4.70
CA ARG A 86 -9.16 -7.94 6.06
C ARG A 86 -8.25 -6.76 6.37
N PHE A 87 -7.38 -6.38 5.43
CA PHE A 87 -6.45 -5.28 5.62
C PHE A 87 -7.15 -3.92 5.71
N TYR A 88 -8.22 -3.72 4.92
CA TYR A 88 -9.06 -2.53 5.03
C TYR A 88 -9.70 -2.40 6.40
N ASN A 89 -10.29 -3.48 6.92
CA ASN A 89 -10.90 -3.49 8.26
C ASN A 89 -9.87 -3.23 9.37
N LEU A 90 -8.65 -3.75 9.22
CA LEU A 90 -7.54 -3.45 10.13
C LEU A 90 -7.15 -1.96 10.07
N LEU A 91 -7.10 -1.37 8.87
CA LEU A 91 -6.78 0.05 8.69
C LEU A 91 -7.84 0.94 9.34
N ASP A 92 -9.11 0.70 9.04
CA ASP A 92 -10.23 1.44 9.65
C ASP A 92 -10.19 1.37 11.19
N SER A 93 -9.97 0.18 11.74
CA SER A 93 -9.82 -0.01 13.18
C SER A 93 -8.59 0.71 13.74
N TYR A 94 -7.45 0.65 13.03
CA TYR A 94 -6.21 1.31 13.43
C TYR A 94 -6.38 2.83 13.51
N LEU A 95 -7.03 3.45 12.52
CA LEU A 95 -7.23 4.91 12.51
C LEU A 95 -8.19 5.37 13.60
N LYS A 96 -9.26 4.60 13.88
CA LYS A 96 -10.16 4.86 15.02
C LYS A 96 -9.43 4.78 16.36
N ASN A 97 -8.61 3.75 16.53
CA ASN A 97 -7.80 3.59 17.74
C ASN A 97 -6.73 4.69 17.87
N TYR A 98 -6.15 5.13 16.76
CA TYR A 98 -5.17 6.21 16.75
C TYR A 98 -5.79 7.52 17.29
N ILE A 99 -7.01 7.87 16.88
CA ILE A 99 -7.74 9.03 17.41
C ILE A 99 -7.91 8.90 18.93
N LEU A 100 -8.38 7.75 19.42
CA LEU A 100 -8.56 7.51 20.85
C LEU A 100 -7.24 7.60 21.62
N GLU A 101 -6.15 7.04 21.09
CA GLU A 101 -4.82 7.14 21.69
C GLU A 101 -4.37 8.60 21.81
N GLN A 102 -4.58 9.40 20.76
CA GLN A 102 -4.22 10.82 20.78
C GLN A 102 -5.05 11.61 21.78
N THR A 103 -6.37 11.37 21.86
CA THR A 103 -7.26 12.13 22.76
C THR A 103 -7.10 11.71 24.21
N ASP A 104 -7.06 10.40 24.48
CA ASP A 104 -7.23 9.87 25.83
C ASP A 104 -5.88 9.71 26.54
N GLN A 105 -4.84 9.28 25.82
CA GLN A 105 -3.52 9.02 26.41
C GLN A 105 -2.60 10.24 26.31
N LYS A 106 -2.66 10.96 25.18
CA LYS A 106 -1.81 12.14 24.95
C LYS A 106 -2.52 13.47 25.25
N GLY A 107 -3.81 13.44 25.54
CA GLY A 107 -4.59 14.63 25.93
C GLY A 107 -4.78 15.63 24.79
N ILE A 108 -4.68 15.21 23.54
CA ILE A 108 -4.85 16.11 22.39
C ILE A 108 -6.33 16.47 22.26
N PRO A 109 -6.69 17.78 22.23
CA PRO A 109 -8.07 18.21 22.04
C PRO A 109 -8.65 17.71 20.70
N LYS A 110 -9.91 17.26 20.70
CA LYS A 110 -10.57 16.71 19.49
C LYS A 110 -10.65 17.71 18.35
N ASP A 111 -10.76 18.99 18.64
CA ASP A 111 -10.77 20.09 17.68
C ASP A 111 -9.43 20.30 16.98
N LYS A 112 -8.32 19.76 17.51
CA LYS A 112 -7.02 19.70 16.83
C LYS A 112 -6.86 18.49 15.90
N ILE A 113 -7.85 17.61 15.84
CA ILE A 113 -7.82 16.43 14.97
C ILE A 113 -8.65 16.74 13.73
N LYS A 114 -7.96 17.01 12.63
CA LYS A 114 -8.58 17.20 11.31
C LYS A 114 -8.70 15.87 10.61
N ILE A 115 -9.88 15.53 10.13
CA ILE A 115 -10.09 14.37 9.27
C ILE A 115 -9.94 14.80 7.81
N ILE A 116 -9.04 14.15 7.08
CA ILE A 116 -8.87 14.35 5.64
C ILE A 116 -9.28 13.10 4.87
N ASN A 117 -9.91 13.29 3.72
CA ASN A 117 -10.27 12.19 2.82
C ASN A 117 -9.09 11.88 1.91
N ILE A 118 -8.61 10.64 1.94
CA ILE A 118 -7.61 10.13 1.01
C ILE A 118 -8.15 8.91 0.26
N LYS A 119 -7.53 8.62 -0.87
CA LYS A 119 -7.71 7.36 -1.60
C LYS A 119 -6.44 6.55 -1.56
N LEU A 120 -6.59 5.24 -1.39
CA LEU A 120 -5.56 4.28 -1.73
C LEU A 120 -6.00 3.57 -3.01
N ASN A 121 -5.38 3.94 -4.12
CA ASN A 121 -5.57 3.23 -5.38
C ASN A 121 -4.71 1.97 -5.33
N ILE A 122 -5.35 0.81 -5.49
CA ILE A 122 -4.72 -0.49 -5.36
C ILE A 122 -4.49 -1.05 -6.75
N TYR A 123 -3.27 -1.47 -7.00
CA TYR A 123 -2.84 -2.13 -8.22
C TYR A 123 -2.32 -3.52 -7.88
N LEU A 124 -2.55 -4.47 -8.78
CA LEU A 124 -2.04 -5.83 -8.64
C LEU A 124 -1.06 -6.15 -9.76
N LEU A 125 0.13 -6.60 -9.38
CA LEU A 125 1.06 -7.26 -10.28
C LEU A 125 1.01 -8.76 -9.97
N VAL A 126 0.57 -9.55 -10.94
CA VAL A 126 0.35 -10.99 -10.74
C VAL A 126 1.16 -11.77 -11.78
N PHE A 127 1.60 -12.96 -11.36
CA PHE A 127 2.46 -13.85 -12.13
C PHE A 127 1.72 -15.12 -12.59
N ASP A 128 0.64 -14.99 -13.36
CA ASP A 128 0.13 -16.05 -14.25
C ASP A 128 -0.96 -15.50 -15.17
N LYS A 129 -1.15 -16.08 -16.37
CA LYS A 129 -1.99 -15.53 -17.44
C LYS A 129 -3.50 -15.51 -17.11
N ILE A 130 -4.18 -14.51 -17.71
CA ILE A 130 -5.64 -14.28 -17.87
C ILE A 130 -6.19 -13.26 -16.85
N LEU A 131 -6.73 -12.10 -17.32
CA LEU A 131 -7.43 -10.97 -16.64
C LEU A 131 -6.99 -9.51 -17.03
N ASP A 132 -7.93 -8.64 -17.39
CA ASP A 132 -7.64 -7.35 -18.03
C ASP A 132 -7.13 -6.21 -17.11
N ASN A 133 -7.28 -6.33 -15.78
CA ASN A 133 -6.89 -5.31 -14.80
C ASN A 133 -5.63 -5.68 -13.98
N VAL A 134 -4.86 -6.64 -14.50
CA VAL A 134 -3.70 -7.23 -13.85
C VAL A 134 -2.49 -7.00 -14.75
N ILE A 135 -1.38 -6.50 -14.20
CA ILE A 135 -0.16 -6.32 -14.97
C ILE A 135 0.63 -7.64 -14.97
N TYR A 136 0.87 -8.17 -16.17
CA TYR A 136 1.57 -9.44 -16.41
C TYR A 136 3.06 -9.24 -16.66
N LEU A 137 3.89 -9.87 -15.84
CA LEU A 137 5.35 -9.71 -15.89
C LEU A 137 6.03 -11.05 -16.24
N ASN A 138 5.85 -11.52 -17.49
CA ASN A 138 6.39 -12.80 -17.95
C ASN A 138 7.95 -12.86 -17.93
N ASP A 139 8.62 -11.71 -17.92
CA ASP A 139 10.08 -11.56 -17.79
C ASP A 139 10.45 -10.66 -16.60
N PHE A 140 10.02 -11.04 -15.40
CA PHE A 140 10.27 -10.22 -14.20
C PHE A 140 11.77 -10.05 -13.90
N ASN A 141 12.22 -8.80 -13.94
CA ASN A 141 13.50 -8.32 -13.44
C ASN A 141 13.32 -6.89 -12.87
N GLU A 142 14.36 -6.34 -12.24
CA GLU A 142 14.35 -5.00 -11.64
C GLU A 142 13.79 -3.93 -12.59
N ASN A 143 14.29 -3.87 -13.82
CA ASN A 143 13.91 -2.84 -14.79
C ASN A 143 12.42 -2.93 -15.13
N VAL A 144 11.90 -4.14 -15.31
CA VAL A 144 10.48 -4.38 -15.61
C VAL A 144 9.61 -3.95 -14.43
N PHE A 145 10.00 -4.27 -13.20
CA PHE A 145 9.21 -3.89 -12.03
C PHE A 145 9.27 -2.39 -11.76
N VAL A 146 10.45 -1.76 -11.82
CA VAL A 146 10.60 -0.29 -11.72
C VAL A 146 9.80 0.41 -12.80
N TYR A 147 9.83 -0.06 -14.05
CA TYR A 147 9.04 0.51 -15.14
C TYR A 147 7.53 0.48 -14.82
N ASN A 148 7.02 -0.61 -14.25
CA ASN A 148 5.61 -0.69 -13.87
C ASN A 148 5.26 0.20 -12.68
N LEU A 149 6.15 0.32 -11.69
CA LEU A 149 5.97 1.27 -10.58
C LEU A 149 5.98 2.72 -11.07
N GLU A 150 6.84 3.06 -12.03
CA GLU A 150 6.85 4.38 -12.67
C GLU A 150 5.56 4.64 -13.45
N ASN A 151 5.05 3.65 -14.20
CA ASN A 151 3.76 3.76 -14.87
C ASN A 151 2.62 3.99 -13.85
N ILE A 152 2.55 3.22 -12.76
CA ILE A 152 1.53 3.40 -11.72
C ILE A 152 1.61 4.81 -11.09
N ASN A 153 2.82 5.32 -10.88
CA ASN A 153 3.00 6.66 -10.35
C ASN A 153 2.55 7.75 -11.33
N ASN A 154 2.87 7.62 -12.61
CA ASN A 154 2.72 8.70 -13.59
C ASN A 154 1.43 8.62 -14.43
N LEU A 155 0.81 7.44 -14.57
CA LEU A 155 -0.34 7.17 -15.43
C LEU A 155 -1.42 6.44 -14.62
N GLU A 156 -2.52 7.12 -14.28
CA GLU A 156 -3.59 6.58 -13.42
C GLU A 156 -4.59 5.72 -14.18
N GLU A 157 -4.11 4.67 -14.84
CA GLU A 157 -4.95 3.72 -15.56
C GLU A 157 -4.96 2.36 -14.84
N LYS A 158 -6.05 1.58 -15.01
CA LYS A 158 -6.13 0.16 -14.57
C LYS A 158 -6.02 -0.07 -13.05
N VAL A 159 -6.71 0.75 -12.27
CA VAL A 159 -6.86 0.52 -10.83
C VAL A 159 -7.66 -0.76 -10.57
N PHE A 160 -7.13 -1.66 -9.74
CA PHE A 160 -7.82 -2.89 -9.36
C PHE A 160 -8.94 -2.63 -8.35
N GLU A 161 -8.65 -1.81 -7.34
CA GLU A 161 -9.59 -1.44 -6.29
C GLU A 161 -9.25 -0.05 -5.72
N ILE A 162 -10.24 0.70 -5.22
CA ILE A 162 -10.02 2.00 -4.59
C ILE A 162 -10.57 1.95 -3.18
N TRP A 163 -9.72 2.22 -2.19
CA TRP A 163 -10.16 2.44 -0.82
C TRP A 163 -10.27 3.93 -0.54
N LYS A 164 -11.43 4.35 -0.05
CA LYS A 164 -11.61 5.68 0.55
C LYS A 164 -11.35 5.57 2.04
N VAL A 165 -10.50 6.45 2.56
CA VAL A 165 -10.02 6.41 3.94
C VAL A 165 -10.14 7.79 4.54
N ASP A 166 -10.85 7.87 5.66
CA ASP A 166 -10.89 9.04 6.54
C ASP A 166 -9.64 9.02 7.42
N PHE A 167 -8.67 9.85 7.08
CA PHE A 167 -7.37 9.87 7.75
C PHE A 167 -7.30 11.01 8.79
N PRO A 168 -7.07 10.69 10.08
CA PRO A 168 -6.87 11.70 11.12
C PRO A 168 -5.48 12.34 11.03
N ILE A 169 -5.44 13.66 11.01
CA ILE A 169 -4.25 14.50 11.10
C ILE A 169 -4.33 15.31 12.38
N ILE A 170 -3.25 15.29 13.15
CA ILE A 170 -3.07 16.17 14.30
C ILE A 170 -2.50 17.48 13.77
N GLU A 171 -3.27 18.57 13.89
CA GLU A 171 -2.78 19.91 13.63
C GLU A 171 -2.07 20.44 14.89
N GLU A 172 -0.85 20.96 14.73
CA GLU A 172 -0.06 21.53 15.84
C GLU A 172 -0.70 22.83 16.37
#